data_AF-A0A2H4KKQ5-F1
#
_entry.id   AF-A0A2H4KKQ5-F1
#
_cell.length_a   1.000
_cell.length_b   1.000
_cell.length_c   1.000
_cell.angle_alpha   90.00
_cell.angle_beta   90.00
_cell.angle_gamma   90.00
#
_symmetry.space_group_name_H-M   'P 1'
#
loop_
_entity.id
_entity.type
_entity.pdbx_description
1 polymer ?
#
loop_
_entity_poly.entity_id
_entity_poly.type
_entity_poly.pdbx_seq_one_letter_code
_entity_poly.pdbx_strand_id
1 'polypeptide(L)'
;QVLNRYTYASTLSHLRRTNTPVGRDGKLAKPRQLHNSHWGLVCPAETPEGQACGLVKNLSLMCYVSVGSDAGPISDFMSQRNMQLLEEYDQNQNPDATKVFVNGVWVGVHSNAQQLVSTVQELRRNGTLSYEMSLNRDIRDREFNIFTDAGRVMRTLFVVESDVRNPTR
;
A
#
# COMPACT_ATOMS: atom_id res chain seq x y z
N GLN A 1 21.16 15.52 -7.88
CA GLN A 1 20.84 16.97 -7.84
C GLN A 1 21.54 17.57 -6.64
N VAL A 2 22.01 18.83 -6.71
CA VAL A 2 22.55 19.57 -5.56
C VAL A 2 21.39 20.11 -4.72
N LEU A 3 21.48 20.06 -3.38
CA LEU A 3 20.43 20.54 -2.49
C LEU A 3 20.15 22.04 -2.71
N ASN A 4 18.87 22.40 -2.78
CA ASN A 4 18.44 23.78 -3.04
C ASN A 4 18.27 24.51 -1.70
N ARG A 5 19.01 25.60 -1.50
CA ARG A 5 19.08 26.35 -0.23
C ARG A 5 18.71 27.83 -0.38
N TYR A 6 17.86 28.21 -1.34
CA TYR A 6 17.42 29.61 -1.49
C TYR A 6 16.61 30.10 -0.28
N THR A 7 15.71 29.27 0.25
CA THR A 7 14.94 29.54 1.47
C THR A 7 14.81 28.26 2.31
N TYR A 8 14.38 28.42 3.56
CA TYR A 8 14.06 27.27 4.42
C TYR A 8 12.99 26.37 3.75
N ALA A 9 11.92 26.96 3.24
CA ALA A 9 10.86 26.24 2.55
C ALA A 9 11.35 25.54 1.27
N SER A 10 12.23 26.17 0.48
CA SER A 10 12.76 25.53 -0.74
C SER A 10 13.59 24.29 -0.43
N THR A 11 14.28 24.29 0.72
CA THR A 11 15.09 23.15 1.16
C THR A 11 14.18 21.97 1.52
N LEU A 12 13.12 22.21 2.29
CA LEU A 12 12.15 21.17 2.67
C LEU A 12 11.40 20.60 1.45
N SER A 13 10.95 21.46 0.53
CA SER A 13 10.32 21.03 -0.72
C SER A 13 11.26 20.12 -1.54
N HIS A 14 12.54 20.49 -1.66
CA HIS A 14 13.49 19.69 -2.42
C HIS A 14 13.68 18.27 -1.83
N LEU A 15 13.66 18.12 -0.51
CA LEU A 15 13.77 16.80 0.14
C LEU A 15 12.56 15.89 -0.13
N ARG A 16 11.39 16.45 -0.45
CA ARG A 16 10.14 15.70 -0.70
C ARG A 16 9.84 15.47 -2.18
N ARG A 17 10.77 15.85 -3.04
CA ARG A 17 10.62 15.79 -4.49
C ARG A 17 10.81 14.36 -5.01
N THR A 18 9.87 13.90 -5.82
CA THR A 18 9.96 12.65 -6.58
C THR A 18 10.03 12.96 -8.08
N ASN A 19 10.79 12.16 -8.82
CA ASN A 19 11.00 12.34 -10.26
C ASN A 19 10.58 11.08 -11.00
N THR A 20 9.69 11.23 -11.96
CA THR A 20 9.27 10.14 -12.84
C THR A 20 10.37 9.88 -13.88
N PRO A 21 10.89 8.64 -14.03
CA PRO A 21 11.99 8.33 -14.94
C PRO A 21 11.50 8.25 -16.39
N VAL A 22 11.00 9.36 -16.92
CA VAL A 22 10.50 9.50 -18.30
C VAL A 22 11.31 10.58 -19.00
N GLY A 23 11.73 10.30 -20.24
CA GLY A 23 12.42 11.26 -21.10
C GLY A 23 11.58 12.53 -21.28
N ARG A 24 12.21 13.69 -21.09
CA ARG A 24 11.51 14.99 -21.14
C ARG A 24 11.14 15.42 -22.56
N ASP A 25 11.70 14.74 -23.57
CA ASP A 25 11.44 14.97 -24.98
C ASP A 25 10.09 14.40 -25.43
N GLY A 26 9.49 13.52 -24.62
CA GLY A 26 8.18 12.92 -24.88
C GLY A 26 7.01 13.80 -24.40
N LYS A 27 6.10 14.12 -25.32
CA LYS A 27 4.77 14.71 -25.04
C LYS A 27 3.76 13.65 -24.55
N LEU A 28 4.19 12.74 -23.68
CA LEU A 28 3.28 11.74 -23.11
C LEU A 28 2.39 12.41 -22.06
N ALA A 29 1.10 12.58 -22.39
CA ALA A 29 0.15 13.26 -21.51
C ALA A 29 -0.19 12.44 -20.24
N LYS A 30 -0.37 11.11 -20.39
CA LYS A 30 -0.83 10.23 -19.30
C LYS A 30 0.01 10.29 -18.00
N PRO A 31 1.35 10.19 -18.01
CA PRO A 31 2.15 10.27 -16.78
C PRO A 31 2.16 11.66 -16.13
N ARG A 32 1.82 12.70 -16.90
CA ARG A 32 1.81 14.11 -16.47
C ARG A 32 0.48 14.53 -15.86
N GLN A 33 -0.62 13.91 -16.29
CA GLN A 33 -1.95 14.23 -15.79
C GLN A 33 -2.09 13.88 -14.31
N LEU A 34 -2.77 14.75 -13.57
CA LEU A 34 -3.17 14.46 -12.20
C LEU A 34 -4.17 13.30 -12.22
N HIS A 35 -3.83 12.21 -11.53
CA HIS A 35 -4.68 11.03 -11.39
C HIS A 35 -5.32 11.00 -9.99
N ASN A 36 -6.52 10.44 -9.88
CA ASN A 36 -7.26 10.36 -8.62
C ASN A 36 -6.50 9.60 -7.52
N SER A 37 -5.66 8.63 -7.89
CA SER A 37 -4.81 7.92 -6.93
C SER A 37 -3.77 8.80 -6.24
N HIS A 38 -3.48 10.00 -6.73
CA HIS A 38 -2.57 10.94 -6.07
C HIS A 38 -3.18 11.59 -4.82
N TRP A 39 -4.50 11.53 -4.66
CA TRP A 39 -5.20 12.25 -3.61
C TRP A 39 -4.65 11.88 -2.22
N GLY A 40 -4.24 12.90 -1.46
CA GLY A 40 -3.67 12.73 -0.13
C GLY A 40 -2.23 12.19 -0.08
N LEU A 41 -1.62 11.82 -1.21
CA LEU A 41 -0.25 11.30 -1.28
C LEU A 41 0.74 12.31 -1.89
N VAL A 42 0.29 13.09 -2.88
CA VAL A 42 1.09 14.07 -3.61
C VAL A 42 0.39 15.42 -3.61
N CYS A 43 1.16 16.51 -3.55
CA CYS A 43 0.63 17.86 -3.72
C CYS A 43 0.09 18.05 -5.15
N PRO A 44 -1.19 18.42 -5.34
CA PRO A 44 -1.78 18.53 -6.67
C PRO A 44 -1.27 19.74 -7.46
N ALA A 45 -0.73 20.76 -6.79
CA ALA A 45 -0.33 22.03 -7.40
C ALA A 45 1.20 22.18 -7.55
N GLU A 46 1.99 21.55 -6.69
CA GLU A 46 3.44 21.78 -6.64
C GLU A 46 4.20 20.93 -7.67
N THR A 47 4.18 21.40 -8.92
CA THR A 47 4.94 20.88 -10.06
C THR A 47 5.61 22.03 -10.80
N PRO A 48 6.81 21.85 -11.37
CA PRO A 48 7.40 22.85 -12.25
C PRO A 48 6.56 23.04 -13.51
N GLU A 49 6.69 24.22 -14.11
CA GLU A 49 6.11 24.53 -15.42
C GLU A 49 6.90 23.86 -16.57
N GLY A 50 6.29 23.81 -17.76
CA GLY A 50 6.94 23.35 -18.98
C GLY A 50 7.21 21.84 -19.03
N GLN A 51 8.39 21.45 -19.52
CA GLN A 51 8.71 20.06 -19.86
C GLN A 51 8.75 19.09 -18.67
N ALA A 52 8.87 19.59 -17.45
CA ALA A 52 8.85 18.78 -16.24
C ALA A 52 7.46 18.72 -15.56
N CYS A 53 6.47 19.43 -16.11
CA CYS A 53 5.12 19.48 -15.55
C CYS A 53 4.52 18.07 -15.45
N GLY A 54 4.07 17.72 -14.24
CA GLY A 54 3.49 16.43 -13.88
C GLY A 54 4.50 15.28 -13.73
N LEU A 55 5.76 15.45 -14.14
CA LEU A 55 6.82 14.45 -13.99
C LEU A 55 7.56 14.58 -12.65
N VAL A 56 7.70 15.83 -12.19
CA VAL A 56 8.23 16.14 -10.87
C VAL A 56 7.06 16.39 -9.94
N LYS A 57 7.02 15.62 -8.84
CA LYS A 57 5.94 15.64 -7.87
C LYS A 57 6.52 15.87 -6.47
N ASN A 58 5.72 16.39 -5.55
CA ASN A 58 6.12 16.56 -4.15
C ASN A 58 5.17 15.79 -3.23
N LEU A 59 5.71 15.06 -2.26
CA LEU A 59 4.91 14.29 -1.31
C LEU A 59 4.03 15.22 -0.46
N SER A 60 2.78 14.83 -0.22
CA SER A 60 1.85 15.57 0.66
C SER A 60 2.36 15.58 2.11
N LEU A 61 1.92 16.54 2.93
CA LEU A 61 2.45 16.70 4.30
C LEU A 61 2.45 15.39 5.13
N MET A 62 1.35 14.66 5.11
CA MET A 62 1.15 13.40 5.85
C MET A 62 1.55 12.14 5.07
N CYS A 63 2.11 12.29 3.87
CA CYS A 63 2.60 11.15 3.11
C CYS A 63 3.80 10.52 3.81
N TYR A 64 3.76 9.21 3.96
CA TYR A 64 4.82 8.38 4.49
C TYR A 64 5.24 7.34 3.45
N VAL A 65 6.53 7.07 3.31
CA VAL A 65 7.06 6.10 2.35
C VAL A 65 7.51 4.87 3.13
N SER A 66 6.99 3.69 2.77
CA SER A 66 7.33 2.45 3.48
C SER A 66 8.82 2.14 3.39
N VAL A 67 9.41 1.75 4.51
CA VAL A 67 10.79 1.23 4.56
C VAL A 67 10.84 -0.26 4.25
N GLY A 68 9.72 -0.96 4.45
CA GLY A 68 9.58 -2.38 4.21
C GLY A 68 9.77 -3.19 5.49
N SER A 69 9.12 -4.35 5.54
CA SER A 69 9.23 -5.30 6.64
C SER A 69 9.32 -6.73 6.14
N ASP A 70 9.90 -7.60 6.95
CA ASP A 70 9.95 -9.03 6.66
C ASP A 70 8.54 -9.62 6.50
N ALA A 71 8.39 -10.49 5.50
CA ALA A 71 7.15 -11.17 5.16
C ALA A 71 7.03 -12.54 5.85
N GLY A 72 8.13 -13.10 6.37
CA GLY A 72 8.13 -14.39 7.08
C GLY A 72 7.04 -14.50 8.16
N PRO A 73 6.96 -13.55 9.11
CA PRO A 73 6.01 -13.63 10.22
C PRO A 73 4.54 -13.71 9.79
N ILE A 74 4.15 -13.02 8.71
CA ILE A 74 2.76 -13.05 8.24
C ILE A 74 2.45 -14.35 7.50
N SER A 75 3.41 -14.87 6.72
CA SER A 75 3.27 -16.16 6.05
C SER A 75 3.11 -17.30 7.07
N ASP A 76 3.96 -17.33 8.10
CA ASP A 76 3.89 -18.32 9.18
C ASP A 76 2.57 -18.21 9.96
N PHE A 77 2.14 -16.98 10.28
CA PHE A 77 0.87 -16.74 10.94
C PHE A 77 -0.32 -17.28 10.13
N MET A 78 -0.31 -17.11 8.80
CA MET A 78 -1.40 -17.59 7.94
C MET A 78 -1.44 -19.12 7.87
N SER A 79 -0.29 -19.77 7.75
CA SER A 79 -0.20 -21.24 7.79
C SER A 79 -0.73 -21.82 9.09
N GLN A 80 -0.50 -21.15 10.24
CA GLN A 80 -1.04 -21.56 11.54
C GLN A 80 -2.56 -21.33 11.69
N ARG A 81 -3.18 -20.56 10.81
CA ARG A 81 -4.60 -20.17 10.87
C ARG A 81 -5.46 -20.91 9.84
N ASN A 82 -5.12 -22.15 9.53
CA ASN A 82 -5.85 -23.01 8.57
C ASN A 82 -5.87 -22.43 7.13
N MET A 83 -4.83 -21.67 6.75
CA MET A 83 -4.57 -21.44 5.33
C MET A 83 -4.05 -22.75 4.73
N GLN A 84 -4.67 -23.20 3.65
CA GLN A 84 -4.19 -24.33 2.86
C GLN A 84 -3.07 -23.85 1.95
N LEU A 85 -1.92 -24.51 2.00
CA LEU A 85 -0.80 -24.17 1.14
C LEU A 85 -1.16 -24.39 -0.33
N LEU A 86 -0.56 -23.60 -1.22
CA LEU A 86 -0.83 -23.70 -2.65
C LEU A 86 -0.57 -25.12 -3.20
N GLU A 87 0.45 -25.80 -2.69
CA GLU A 87 0.83 -27.17 -3.10
C GLU A 87 -0.25 -28.21 -2.78
N GLU A 88 -1.05 -27.96 -1.73
CA GLU A 88 -2.09 -28.86 -1.26
C GLU A 88 -3.47 -28.50 -1.83
N TYR A 89 -3.58 -27.38 -2.53
CA TYR A 89 -4.86 -26.84 -2.99
C TYR A 89 -5.39 -27.59 -4.22
N ASP A 90 -6.59 -28.16 -4.08
CA ASP A 90 -7.37 -28.72 -5.18
C ASP A 90 -8.60 -27.85 -5.45
N GLN A 91 -8.61 -27.21 -6.62
CA GLN A 91 -9.70 -26.33 -7.06
C GLN A 91 -11.04 -27.06 -7.17
N ASN A 92 -11.05 -28.36 -7.46
CA ASN A 92 -12.30 -29.13 -7.58
C ASN A 92 -12.96 -29.34 -6.22
N GLN A 93 -12.17 -29.41 -5.15
CA GLN A 93 -12.66 -29.62 -3.79
C GLN A 93 -13.13 -28.32 -3.15
N ASN A 94 -12.49 -27.19 -3.45
CA ASN A 94 -12.80 -25.92 -2.81
C ASN A 94 -12.81 -24.74 -3.80
N PRO A 95 -13.79 -24.68 -4.72
CA PRO A 95 -13.83 -23.67 -5.79
C PRO A 95 -14.08 -22.24 -5.27
N ASP A 96 -14.63 -22.11 -4.06
CA ASP A 96 -14.97 -20.83 -3.43
C ASP A 96 -13.89 -20.32 -2.46
N ALA A 97 -12.74 -20.99 -2.38
CA ALA A 97 -11.63 -20.55 -1.56
C ALA A 97 -11.08 -19.20 -2.05
N THR A 98 -10.73 -18.32 -1.10
CA THR A 98 -10.08 -17.04 -1.39
C THR A 98 -8.59 -17.24 -1.50
N LYS A 99 -7.97 -16.75 -2.57
CA LYS A 99 -6.51 -16.80 -2.78
C LYS A 99 -5.81 -15.81 -1.87
N VAL A 100 -4.67 -16.19 -1.32
CA VAL A 100 -3.85 -15.34 -0.47
C VAL A 100 -2.54 -15.05 -1.16
N PHE A 101 -2.23 -13.77 -1.34
CA PHE A 101 -1.00 -13.28 -1.96
C PHE A 101 -0.18 -12.48 -0.96
N VAL A 102 1.12 -12.72 -0.93
CA VAL A 102 2.10 -11.95 -0.15
C VAL A 102 3.15 -11.41 -1.08
N ASN A 103 3.25 -10.09 -1.21
CA ASN A 103 4.15 -9.40 -2.16
C ASN A 103 4.02 -9.94 -3.59
N GLY A 104 2.79 -10.25 -4.00
CA GLY A 104 2.47 -10.82 -5.32
C GLY A 104 2.70 -12.32 -5.47
N VAL A 105 3.26 -13.01 -4.46
CA VAL A 105 3.42 -14.47 -4.46
C VAL A 105 2.14 -15.12 -3.94
N TRP A 106 1.56 -16.04 -4.72
CA TRP A 106 0.43 -16.84 -4.27
C TRP A 106 0.92 -17.89 -3.26
N VAL A 107 0.60 -17.70 -1.98
CA VAL A 107 1.07 -18.58 -0.89
C VAL A 107 0.10 -19.70 -0.58
N GLY A 108 -1.20 -19.49 -0.79
CA GLY A 108 -2.21 -20.47 -0.47
C GLY A 108 -3.63 -19.96 -0.65
N VAL A 109 -4.58 -20.71 -0.09
CA VAL A 109 -6.00 -20.35 -0.09
C VAL A 109 -6.59 -20.45 1.30
N HIS A 110 -7.67 -19.73 1.52
CA HIS A 110 -8.41 -19.77 2.78
C HIS A 110 -9.92 -19.80 2.52
N SER A 111 -10.65 -20.70 3.18
CA SER A 111 -12.09 -20.87 3.03
C SER A 111 -12.89 -19.74 3.69
N ASN A 112 -12.46 -19.27 4.86
CA ASN A 112 -13.09 -18.14 5.57
C ASN A 112 -12.21 -16.88 5.58
N ALA A 113 -12.06 -16.23 4.43
CA ALA A 113 -11.22 -15.04 4.32
C ALA A 113 -11.71 -13.85 5.16
N GLN A 114 -13.01 -13.73 5.40
CA GLN A 114 -13.56 -12.64 6.20
C GLN A 114 -12.98 -12.63 7.62
N GLN A 115 -12.94 -13.79 8.27
CA GLN A 115 -12.36 -13.94 9.60
C GLN A 115 -10.85 -13.65 9.58
N LEU A 116 -10.13 -14.22 8.61
CA LEU A 116 -8.68 -14.01 8.47
C LEU A 116 -8.34 -12.52 8.32
N VAL A 117 -9.06 -11.80 7.45
CA VAL A 117 -8.83 -10.38 7.22
C VAL A 117 -9.09 -9.56 8.49
N SER A 118 -10.18 -9.82 9.22
CA SER A 118 -10.45 -9.14 10.48
C SER A 118 -9.33 -9.36 11.50
N THR A 119 -8.88 -10.60 11.67
CA THR A 119 -7.79 -10.92 12.61
C THR A 119 -6.47 -10.25 12.21
N VAL A 120 -6.08 -10.29 10.93
CA VAL A 120 -4.84 -9.64 10.47
C VAL A 120 -4.93 -8.11 10.62
N GLN A 121 -6.10 -7.52 10.37
CA GLN A 121 -6.31 -6.09 10.60
C GLN A 121 -6.17 -5.70 12.08
N GLU A 122 -6.70 -6.50 13.01
CA GLU A 122 -6.56 -6.30 14.45
C GLU A 122 -5.10 -6.41 14.90
N LEU A 123 -4.37 -7.41 14.41
CA LEU A 123 -2.93 -7.56 14.68
C LEU A 123 -2.10 -6.40 14.14
N ARG A 124 -2.52 -5.77 13.04
CA ARG A 124 -1.90 -4.53 12.57
C ARG A 124 -2.25 -3.35 13.46
N ARG A 125 -3.50 -3.26 13.95
CA ARG A 125 -3.97 -2.16 14.82
C ARG A 125 -3.35 -2.21 16.21
N ASN A 126 -3.09 -3.39 16.76
CA ASN A 126 -2.46 -3.55 18.07
C ASN A 126 -0.92 -3.49 18.04
N GLY A 127 -0.32 -3.36 16.85
CA GLY A 127 1.13 -3.25 16.66
C GLY A 127 1.90 -4.57 16.65
N THR A 128 1.21 -5.73 16.67
CA THR A 128 1.86 -7.04 16.52
C THR A 128 2.43 -7.23 15.13
N LEU A 129 1.69 -6.77 14.11
CA LEU A 129 2.16 -6.65 12.73
C LEU A 129 2.56 -5.21 12.44
N SER A 130 3.53 -5.03 11.54
CA SER A 130 3.96 -3.70 11.11
C SER A 130 2.78 -2.89 10.57
N TYR A 131 2.64 -1.64 11.04
CA TYR A 131 1.64 -0.71 10.54
C TYR A 131 1.83 -0.39 9.04
N GLU A 132 3.05 -0.59 8.52
CA GLU A 132 3.35 -0.43 7.10
C GLU A 132 2.69 -1.51 6.23
N MET A 133 2.24 -2.63 6.80
CA MET A 133 1.64 -3.72 6.04
C MET A 133 0.33 -3.25 5.39
N SER A 134 0.27 -3.33 4.05
CA SER A 134 -0.95 -3.04 3.30
C SER A 134 -1.75 -4.33 3.16
N LEU A 135 -3.05 -4.22 3.43
CA LEU A 135 -4.00 -5.33 3.41
C LEU A 135 -5.13 -4.95 2.44
N ASN A 136 -5.30 -5.70 1.37
CA ASN A 136 -6.35 -5.48 0.39
C ASN A 136 -7.15 -6.77 0.18
N ARG A 137 -8.46 -6.72 0.42
CA ARG A 137 -9.37 -7.83 0.15
C ARG A 137 -10.23 -7.50 -1.07
N ASP A 138 -9.95 -8.15 -2.18
CA ASP A 138 -10.80 -8.11 -3.35
C ASP A 138 -11.86 -9.22 -3.26
N ILE A 139 -13.11 -8.81 -3.04
CA ILE A 139 -14.24 -9.73 -2.89
C ILE A 139 -14.66 -10.32 -4.24
N ARG A 140 -14.52 -9.55 -5.34
CA ARG A 140 -14.97 -9.96 -6.67
C ARG A 140 -14.03 -11.02 -7.22
N ASP A 141 -12.73 -10.76 -7.13
CA ASP A 141 -11.71 -11.63 -7.69
C ASP A 141 -11.29 -12.72 -6.67
N ARG A 142 -11.85 -12.67 -5.46
CA ARG A 142 -11.61 -13.59 -4.33
C ARG A 142 -10.14 -13.67 -3.96
N GLU A 143 -9.54 -12.50 -3.74
CA GLU A 143 -8.12 -12.38 -3.42
C GLU A 143 -7.92 -11.57 -2.14
N PHE A 144 -6.99 -12.04 -1.32
CA PHE A 144 -6.45 -11.31 -0.20
C PHE A 144 -4.98 -11.01 -0.45
N ASN A 145 -4.69 -9.76 -0.78
CA ASN A 145 -3.38 -9.27 -1.15
C ASN A 145 -2.73 -8.55 0.03
N ILE A 146 -1.57 -9.03 0.45
CA ILE A 146 -0.76 -8.47 1.52
C ILE A 146 0.54 -7.94 0.93
N PHE A 147 0.90 -6.70 1.27
CA PHE A 147 2.16 -6.10 0.86
C PHE A 147 2.97 -5.65 2.07
N THR A 148 4.23 -6.06 2.13
CA THR A 148 5.24 -5.66 3.11
C THR A 148 6.43 -4.94 2.47
N ASP A 149 6.44 -4.80 1.14
CA ASP A 149 7.55 -4.19 0.39
C ASP A 149 7.83 -2.72 0.76
N ALA A 150 9.05 -2.29 0.48
CA ALA A 150 9.47 -0.88 0.60
C ALA A 150 8.96 -0.02 -0.58
N GLY A 151 8.91 1.30 -0.40
CA GLY A 151 8.60 2.26 -1.47
C GLY A 151 7.11 2.53 -1.71
N ARG A 152 6.21 1.93 -0.91
CA ARG A 152 4.78 2.23 -0.96
C ARG A 152 4.51 3.59 -0.33
N VAL A 153 3.73 4.42 -1.01
CA VAL A 153 3.28 5.72 -0.48
C VAL A 153 1.99 5.55 0.30
N MET A 154 2.01 5.99 1.55
CA MET A 154 0.97 5.77 2.55
C MET A 154 0.52 7.10 3.14
N ARG A 155 -0.68 7.14 3.73
CA ARG A 155 -1.18 8.29 4.47
C ARG A 155 -1.90 7.83 5.72
N THR A 156 -1.74 8.58 6.80
CA THR A 156 -2.43 8.32 8.07
C THR A 156 -3.87 8.79 7.98
N LEU A 157 -4.80 7.96 8.48
CA LEU A 157 -6.22 8.26 8.56
C LEU A 157 -6.75 7.85 9.94
N PHE A 158 -7.85 8.47 10.35
CA PHE A 158 -8.60 8.00 11.51
C PHE A 158 -9.34 6.70 11.17
N VAL A 159 -9.27 5.73 12.08
CA VAL A 159 -10.03 4.49 12.00
C VAL A 159 -11.39 4.73 12.65
N VAL A 160 -12.46 4.44 11.93
CA VAL A 160 -13.83 4.50 12.46
C VAL A 160 -14.20 3.12 12.97
N GLU A 161 -14.45 3.01 14.27
CA GLU A 161 -14.97 1.77 14.86
C GLU A 161 -16.50 1.71 14.73
N SER A 162 -16.97 0.63 14.11
CA SER A 162 -18.39 0.44 13.81
C SER A 162 -19.05 -0.59 14.74
N ASP A 163 -18.28 -1.48 15.37
CA ASP A 163 -18.86 -2.42 16.34
C ASP A 163 -19.23 -1.65 17.62
N VAL A 164 -20.54 -1.61 17.89
CA VAL A 164 -21.14 -0.98 19.07
C VAL A 164 -20.61 -1.59 20.37
N ARG A 165 -20.13 -2.84 20.33
CA ARG A 165 -19.64 -3.58 21.49
C ARG A 165 -18.17 -3.32 21.80
N ASN A 166 -17.43 -2.66 20.91
CA ASN A 166 -16.03 -2.36 21.15
C ASN A 166 -15.90 -1.28 22.24
N PRO A 167 -15.21 -1.54 23.36
CA PRO A 167 -15.09 -0.58 24.47
C PRO A 167 -14.38 0.72 24.10
N THR A 168 -13.69 0.79 22.96
CA THR A 168 -12.96 1.98 22.49
C THR A 168 -13.74 2.84 21.49
N ARG A 169 -15.02 2.56 21.27
CA ARG A 169 -15.90 3.34 20.38
C ARG A 169 -16.25 4.72 20.94
#